data_AF-A0A1Y5PHT1-F1
#
_entry.id   AF-A0A1Y5PHT1-F1
#
_cell.length_a   1.000
_cell.length_b   1.000
_cell.length_c   1.000
_cell.angle_alpha   90.00
_cell.angle_beta   90.00
_cell.angle_gamma   90.00
#
_symmetry.space_group_name_H-M   'P 1'
#
loop_
_entity.id
_entity.type
_entity.pdbx_description
1 polymer ?
#
loop_
_entity_poly.entity_id
_entity_poly.type
_entity_poly.pdbx_seq_one_letter_code
_entity_poly.pdbx_strand_id
1 'polypeptide(L)'
;MSETTITAGEVTAAEIADDEVDETTPPNPTDDGDGEPKKVGVRQKLADVEDERDALQARLDGFYDSVLTREAEAIGLKPALLKAVGVSVADHVGDDGVIDYAAVATAMDGARAELGLPRRPKPNPLAGKTRTSEEFDGEPTWGSTFAQHASGQRG
;
A
#
# COMPACT_ATOMS: atom_id res chain seq x y z
N MET A 1 -7.46 49.16 30.29
CA MET A 1 -8.14 47.92 29.89
C MET A 1 -7.25 47.21 28.89
N SER A 2 -7.27 45.89 28.98
CA SER A 2 -6.27 44.89 28.61
C SER A 2 -5.59 44.99 27.24
N GLU A 3 -4.30 44.64 27.30
CA GLU A 3 -3.43 44.14 26.23
C GLU A 3 -3.98 42.84 25.61
N THR A 4 -3.63 42.56 24.35
CA THR A 4 -2.97 41.29 23.96
C THR A 4 -2.31 41.48 22.59
N THR A 5 -1.00 41.69 22.62
CA THR A 5 -0.07 41.45 21.52
C THR A 5 0.04 39.94 21.33
N ILE A 6 -0.30 39.42 20.16
CA ILE A 6 0.02 38.03 19.80
C ILE A 6 1.36 38.05 19.06
N THR A 7 2.40 37.84 19.85
CA THR A 7 3.79 37.66 19.46
C THR A 7 3.94 36.37 18.65
N ALA A 8 4.69 36.44 17.55
CA ALA A 8 5.20 35.30 16.81
C ALA A 8 6.02 34.40 17.75
N GLY A 9 5.48 33.22 18.05
CA GLY A 9 6.17 32.18 18.80
C GLY A 9 7.21 31.51 17.91
N GLU A 10 8.43 32.03 17.97
CA GLU A 10 9.66 31.31 17.69
C GLU A 10 9.76 30.16 18.72
N VAL A 11 9.42 28.95 18.31
CA VAL A 11 9.68 27.74 19.11
C VAL A 11 11.15 27.40 18.91
N THR A 12 11.96 27.86 19.86
CA THR A 12 13.38 27.57 19.96
C THR A 12 13.63 26.07 20.02
N ALA A 13 14.62 25.61 19.26
CA ALA A 13 15.13 24.24 19.21
C ALA A 13 15.85 23.84 20.51
N ALA A 14 15.12 23.82 21.63
CA ALA A 14 15.64 23.56 22.97
C ALA A 14 14.74 22.64 23.80
N GLU A 15 13.91 21.80 23.16
CA GLU A 15 13.13 20.75 23.82
C GLU A 15 13.32 19.42 23.11
N ILE A 16 14.58 18.97 23.08
CA ILE A 16 14.91 17.54 23.01
C ILE A 16 15.28 17.19 24.45
N ALA A 17 14.27 16.91 25.24
CA ALA A 17 14.44 16.32 26.56
C ALA A 17 15.01 14.91 26.37
N ASP A 18 16.28 14.78 26.72
CA ASP A 18 16.75 13.77 27.66
C ASP A 18 16.22 12.34 27.42
N ASP A 19 16.76 11.69 26.39
CA ASP A 19 16.87 10.23 26.36
C ASP A 19 18.34 9.92 26.62
N GLU A 20 18.62 9.44 27.84
CA GLU A 20 19.95 9.01 28.28
C GLU A 20 20.49 7.96 27.29
N VAL A 21 21.35 8.41 26.37
CA VAL A 21 22.37 7.54 25.82
C VAL A 21 23.27 7.14 26.99
N ASP A 22 23.12 5.89 27.42
CA ASP A 22 24.08 5.16 28.26
C ASP A 22 25.43 5.16 27.52
N GLU A 23 26.16 6.26 27.70
CA GLU A 23 27.51 6.46 27.23
C GLU A 23 28.37 5.53 28.08
N THR A 24 28.49 4.27 27.62
CA THR A 24 29.40 3.30 28.20
C THR A 24 30.79 3.90 28.21
N THR A 25 31.16 4.42 29.37
CA THR A 25 32.46 5.00 29.69
C THR A 25 33.54 4.03 29.20
N PRO A 26 34.46 4.46 28.30
CA PRO A 26 35.58 3.60 27.95
C PRO A 26 36.39 3.33 29.22
N PRO A 27 36.65 2.07 29.59
CA PRO A 27 37.44 1.79 30.78
C PRO A 27 38.85 2.36 30.58
N ASN A 28 39.23 3.21 31.52
CA ASN A 28 40.55 3.83 31.63
C ASN A 28 41.67 2.75 31.55
N PRO A 29 42.58 2.79 30.57
CA PRO A 29 43.66 1.81 30.47
C PRO A 29 44.82 2.26 31.36
N THR A 30 44.72 1.96 32.65
CA THR A 30 45.89 1.88 33.52
C THR A 30 45.87 0.52 34.20
N ASP A 31 46.38 -0.49 33.51
CA ASP A 31 46.99 -1.65 34.15
C ASP A 31 48.00 -2.27 33.18
N ASP A 32 49.26 -2.29 33.60
CA ASP A 32 50.39 -2.87 32.88
C ASP A 32 50.19 -4.39 32.75
N GLY A 33 49.97 -4.86 31.52
CA GLY A 33 49.89 -6.30 31.25
C GLY A 33 49.74 -6.58 29.76
N ASP A 34 50.81 -7.11 29.17
CA ASP A 34 50.84 -7.64 27.80
C ASP A 34 49.68 -8.63 27.57
N GLY A 35 48.63 -8.18 26.90
CA GLY A 35 47.48 -9.00 26.56
C GLY A 35 46.78 -8.41 25.35
N GLU A 36 46.89 -9.10 24.20
CA GLU A 36 46.21 -8.73 22.96
C GLU A 36 44.73 -8.34 23.21
N PRO A 37 44.22 -7.26 22.58
CA PRO A 37 42.82 -6.91 22.71
C PRO A 37 41.94 -8.05 22.19
N LYS A 38 40.97 -8.48 23.01
CA LYS A 38 40.09 -9.64 22.75
C LYS A 38 39.36 -9.49 21.40
N LYS A 39 39.90 -10.14 20.36
CA LYS A 39 39.34 -10.25 18.98
C LYS A 39 37.94 -10.90 18.90
N VAL A 40 37.40 -11.38 20.03
CA VAL A 40 36.11 -12.09 20.11
C VAL A 40 34.93 -11.12 19.96
N GLY A 41 35.03 -9.88 20.44
CA GLY A 41 33.92 -8.92 20.39
C GLY A 41 33.64 -8.34 19.00
N VAL A 42 34.64 -8.25 18.12
CA VAL A 42 34.48 -7.66 16.78
C VAL A 42 33.68 -8.56 15.85
N ARG A 43 33.85 -9.89 15.97
CA ARG A 43 33.09 -10.85 15.16
C ARG A 43 31.62 -10.88 15.56
N GLN A 44 31.34 -10.78 16.86
CA GLN A 44 29.96 -10.69 17.36
C GLN A 44 29.28 -9.43 16.84
N LYS A 45 29.93 -8.26 16.99
CA LYS A 45 29.40 -6.99 16.46
C LYS A 45 29.17 -7.01 14.95
N LEU A 46 30.02 -7.71 14.19
CA LEU A 46 29.84 -7.84 12.75
C LEU A 46 28.61 -8.70 12.42
N ALA A 47 28.42 -9.82 13.13
CA ALA A 47 27.22 -10.65 12.98
C ALA A 47 25.94 -9.89 13.38
N ASP A 48 25.98 -9.16 14.50
CA ASP A 48 24.84 -8.37 14.98
C ASP A 48 24.44 -7.29 13.92
N VAL A 49 25.42 -6.64 13.28
CA VAL A 49 25.17 -5.66 12.20
C VAL A 49 24.62 -6.32 10.93
N GLU A 50 25.09 -7.51 10.57
CA GLU A 50 24.56 -8.27 9.43
C GLU A 50 23.09 -8.68 9.68
N ASP A 51 22.78 -9.14 10.89
CA ASP A 51 21.42 -9.48 11.31
C ASP A 51 20.49 -8.26 11.28
N GLU A 52 20.96 -7.10 11.76
CA GLU A 52 20.21 -5.84 11.69
C GLU A 52 19.92 -5.41 10.25
N ARG A 53 20.93 -5.51 9.37
CA ARG A 53 20.77 -5.19 7.94
C ARG A 53 19.72 -6.10 7.31
N ASP A 54 19.82 -7.41 7.54
CA ASP A 54 18.92 -8.39 6.94
C ASP A 54 17.49 -8.23 7.48
N ALA A 55 17.34 -7.89 8.77
CA ALA A 55 16.04 -7.56 9.35
C ALA A 55 15.41 -6.29 8.75
N LEU A 56 16.21 -5.24 8.51
CA LEU A 56 15.74 -4.03 7.84
C LEU A 56 15.36 -4.31 6.38
N GLN A 57 16.17 -5.11 5.68
CA GLN A 57 15.89 -5.50 4.30
C GLN A 57 14.57 -6.28 4.19
N ALA A 58 14.33 -7.25 5.10
CA ALA A 58 13.07 -7.99 5.14
C ALA A 58 11.85 -7.07 5.40
N ARG A 59 12.01 -6.03 6.22
CA ARG A 59 10.95 -5.03 6.46
C ARG A 59 10.67 -4.18 5.22
N LEU A 60 11.71 -3.76 4.50
CA LEU A 60 11.57 -3.01 3.26
C LEU A 60 10.89 -3.85 2.17
N ASP A 61 11.30 -5.11 2.01
CA ASP A 61 10.68 -6.04 1.07
C ASP A 61 9.19 -6.22 1.38
N GLY A 62 8.83 -6.39 2.66
CA GLY A 62 7.44 -6.47 3.10
C GLY A 62 6.66 -5.18 2.83
N PHE A 63 7.27 -4.02 3.03
CA PHE A 63 6.67 -2.73 2.73
C PHE A 63 6.41 -2.58 1.22
N TYR A 64 7.40 -2.84 0.37
CA TYR A 64 7.26 -2.77 -1.08
C TYR A 64 6.18 -3.74 -1.60
N ASP A 65 6.10 -4.93 -1.02
CA ASP A 65 5.05 -5.88 -1.39
C ASP A 65 3.65 -5.39 -1.01
N SER A 66 3.52 -4.75 0.15
CA SER A 66 2.24 -4.17 0.58
C SER A 66 1.79 -3.01 -0.32
N VAL A 67 2.74 -2.17 -0.77
CA VAL A 67 2.47 -1.08 -1.71
C VAL A 67 2.05 -1.64 -3.06
N LEU A 68 2.79 -2.63 -3.59
CA LEU A 68 2.44 -3.29 -4.85
C LEU A 68 1.03 -3.88 -4.81
N THR A 69 0.70 -4.56 -3.71
CA THR A 69 -0.61 -5.18 -3.50
C THR A 69 -1.72 -4.15 -3.50
N ARG A 70 -1.57 -3.06 -2.74
CA ARG A 70 -2.55 -1.98 -2.66
C ARG A 70 -2.80 -1.32 -4.02
N GLU A 71 -1.75 -1.00 -4.76
CA GLU A 71 -1.87 -0.35 -6.07
C GLU A 71 -2.43 -1.31 -7.13
N ALA A 72 -2.05 -2.60 -7.08
CA ALA A 72 -2.63 -3.62 -7.95
C ALA A 72 -4.15 -3.75 -7.73
N GLU A 73 -4.58 -3.79 -6.47
CA GLU A 73 -6.00 -3.85 -6.10
C GLU A 73 -6.77 -2.61 -6.56
N ALA A 74 -6.18 -1.41 -6.46
CA ALA A 74 -6.80 -0.17 -6.93
C ALA A 74 -7.11 -0.21 -8.43
N ILE A 75 -6.30 -0.90 -9.23
CA ILE A 75 -6.47 -1.06 -10.68
C ILE A 75 -7.27 -2.32 -11.04
N GLY A 76 -7.63 -3.15 -10.05
CA GLY A 76 -8.35 -4.42 -10.22
C GLY A 76 -7.48 -5.53 -10.82
N LEU A 77 -6.16 -5.44 -10.66
CA LEU A 77 -5.19 -6.44 -11.08
C LEU A 77 -4.83 -7.35 -9.91
N LYS A 78 -4.53 -8.62 -10.21
CA LYS A 78 -4.02 -9.54 -9.19
C LYS A 78 -2.53 -9.28 -8.98
N PRO A 79 -2.06 -9.02 -7.75
CA PRO A 79 -0.65 -8.74 -7.49
C PRO A 79 0.27 -9.92 -7.87
N ALA A 80 -0.22 -11.16 -7.74
CA ALA A 80 0.51 -12.35 -8.19
C ALA A 80 0.84 -12.34 -9.69
N LEU A 81 0.00 -11.72 -10.53
CA LEU A 81 0.27 -11.60 -11.96
C LEU A 81 1.37 -10.56 -12.23
N LEU A 82 1.36 -9.45 -11.51
CA LEU A 82 2.39 -8.42 -11.62
C LEU A 82 3.76 -8.96 -11.19
N LYS A 83 3.82 -9.72 -10.10
CA LYS A 83 5.03 -10.42 -9.67
C LYS A 83 5.53 -11.44 -10.70
N ALA A 84 4.62 -12.18 -11.36
CA ALA A 84 5.00 -13.14 -12.39
C ALA A 84 5.58 -12.49 -13.65
N VAL A 85 5.15 -11.26 -13.96
CA VAL A 85 5.73 -10.43 -15.04
C VAL A 85 7.04 -9.75 -14.59
N GLY A 86 7.34 -9.77 -13.29
CA GLY A 86 8.56 -9.19 -12.73
C GLY A 86 8.42 -7.72 -12.35
N VAL A 87 7.21 -7.20 -12.20
CA VAL A 87 6.99 -5.83 -11.71
C VAL A 87 7.28 -5.77 -10.21
N SER A 88 8.26 -4.94 -9.82
CA SER A 88 8.63 -4.67 -8.43
C SER A 88 8.57 -3.17 -8.15
N VAL A 89 8.14 -2.80 -6.93
CA VAL A 89 8.16 -1.39 -6.49
C VAL A 89 9.58 -0.90 -6.23
N ALA A 90 10.49 -1.81 -5.86
CA ALA A 90 11.88 -1.49 -5.57
C ALA A 90 12.61 -0.88 -6.78
N ASP A 91 12.23 -1.28 -8.00
CA ASP A 91 12.81 -0.75 -9.26
C ASP A 91 12.34 0.67 -9.60
N HIS A 92 11.39 1.20 -8.82
CA HIS A 92 10.77 2.51 -9.01
C HIS A 92 10.91 3.41 -7.77
N VAL A 93 11.92 3.14 -6.95
CA VAL A 93 12.33 4.01 -5.86
C VAL A 93 13.42 4.95 -6.37
N GLY A 94 13.24 6.25 -6.17
CA GLY A 94 14.24 7.26 -6.52
C GLY A 94 15.46 7.22 -5.59
N ASP A 95 16.52 7.94 -5.98
CA ASP A 95 17.76 8.05 -5.18
C ASP A 95 17.54 8.69 -3.79
N ASP A 96 16.42 9.39 -3.62
CA ASP A 96 15.95 9.99 -2.37
C ASP A 96 15.17 9.01 -1.47
N GLY A 97 14.98 7.77 -1.91
CA GLY A 97 14.20 6.74 -1.21
C GLY A 97 12.69 6.90 -1.36
N VAL A 98 12.23 7.82 -2.22
CA VAL A 98 10.80 8.05 -2.45
C VAL A 98 10.32 7.15 -3.59
N ILE A 99 9.15 6.53 -3.39
CA ILE A 99 8.51 5.71 -4.43
C ILE A 99 7.92 6.63 -5.51
N ASP A 100 8.33 6.44 -6.76
CA ASP A 100 7.69 7.06 -7.92
C ASP A 100 6.46 6.25 -8.33
N TYR A 101 5.31 6.63 -7.77
CA TYR A 101 4.03 6.01 -8.08
C TYR A 101 3.63 6.15 -9.56
N ALA A 102 4.08 7.18 -10.27
CA ALA A 102 3.77 7.36 -11.69
C ALA A 102 4.53 6.34 -12.55
N ALA A 103 5.80 6.08 -12.22
CA ALA A 103 6.59 5.02 -12.85
C ALA A 103 6.00 3.63 -12.55
N VAL A 104 5.64 3.36 -11.29
CA VAL A 104 4.98 2.11 -10.90
C VAL A 104 3.68 1.90 -11.67
N ALA A 105 2.81 2.91 -11.75
CA ALA A 105 1.56 2.82 -12.50
C ALA A 105 1.78 2.55 -13.99
N THR A 106 2.81 3.17 -14.57
CA THR A 106 3.20 2.95 -15.98
C THR A 106 3.70 1.52 -16.20
N ALA A 107 4.49 0.97 -15.28
CA ALA A 107 4.95 -0.42 -15.31
C ALA A 107 3.79 -1.41 -15.18
N MET A 108 2.83 -1.14 -14.28
CA MET A 108 1.62 -1.95 -14.13
C MET A 108 0.76 -1.94 -15.40
N ASP A 109 0.64 -0.79 -16.06
CA ASP A 109 -0.06 -0.67 -17.33
C ASP A 109 0.65 -1.40 -18.48
N GLY A 110 1.99 -1.39 -18.48
CA GLY A 110 2.81 -2.20 -19.38
C GLY A 110 2.57 -3.70 -19.18
N ALA A 111 2.68 -4.18 -17.93
CA ALA A 111 2.41 -5.57 -17.57
C ALA A 111 0.98 -5.99 -17.92
N ARG A 112 0.00 -5.09 -17.75
CA ARG A 112 -1.38 -5.32 -18.17
C ARG A 112 -1.50 -5.53 -19.69
N ALA A 113 -0.78 -4.72 -20.48
CA ALA A 113 -0.77 -4.83 -21.93
C ALA A 113 -0.10 -6.13 -22.39
N GLU A 114 1.02 -6.53 -21.77
CA GLU A 114 1.71 -7.79 -22.04
C GLU A 114 0.84 -9.02 -21.73
N LEU A 115 0.07 -8.96 -20.65
CA LEU A 115 -0.91 -10.00 -20.29
C LEU A 115 -2.19 -9.96 -21.14
N GLY A 116 -2.33 -8.99 -22.05
CA GLY A 116 -3.51 -8.85 -22.91
C GLY A 116 -4.80 -8.52 -22.15
N LEU A 117 -4.69 -7.97 -20.94
CA LEU A 117 -5.84 -7.69 -20.06
C LEU A 117 -6.54 -6.39 -20.49
N PRO A 118 -7.84 -6.43 -20.86
CA PRO A 118 -8.52 -5.24 -21.35
C PRO A 118 -8.67 -4.19 -20.24
N ARG A 119 -8.49 -2.90 -20.58
CA ARG A 119 -8.69 -1.76 -19.66
C ARG A 119 -10.13 -1.57 -19.21
N ARG A 120 -11.09 -1.95 -20.04
CA ARG A 120 -12.52 -1.82 -19.79
C ARG A 120 -13.19 -3.19 -19.87
N PRO A 121 -14.23 -3.46 -19.06
CA PRO A 121 -15.04 -4.64 -19.25
C PRO A 121 -15.59 -4.64 -20.67
N LYS A 122 -15.53 -5.79 -21.35
CA LYS A 122 -16.14 -5.94 -22.68
C LYS A 122 -17.65 -5.67 -22.54
N PRO A 123 -18.27 -4.90 -23.45
CA PRO A 123 -19.71 -4.71 -23.44
C PRO A 123 -20.40 -6.07 -23.39
N ASN A 124 -21.34 -6.25 -22.47
CA ASN A 124 -22.09 -7.50 -22.39
C ASN A 124 -22.98 -7.59 -23.65
N PRO A 125 -22.77 -8.57 -24.55
CA PRO A 125 -23.55 -8.68 -25.78
C PRO A 125 -25.03 -9.03 -25.52
N LEU A 126 -25.37 -9.42 -24.29
CA LEU A 126 -26.74 -9.71 -23.85
C LEU A 126 -27.40 -8.51 -23.16
N ALA A 127 -26.68 -7.41 -22.89
CA ALA A 127 -27.27 -6.20 -22.35
C ALA A 127 -28.24 -5.60 -23.40
N GLY A 128 -29.52 -5.51 -23.06
CA GLY A 128 -30.57 -5.01 -23.96
C GLY A 128 -31.20 -6.05 -24.88
N LYS A 129 -30.72 -7.29 -24.88
CA LYS A 129 -31.41 -8.42 -25.51
C LYS A 129 -32.43 -8.97 -24.52
N THR A 130 -33.58 -8.31 -24.44
CA THR A 130 -34.77 -8.97 -23.89
C THR A 130 -34.97 -10.25 -24.69
N ARG A 131 -35.32 -11.36 -24.02
CA ARG A 131 -35.80 -12.55 -24.72
C ARG A 131 -36.87 -12.02 -25.68
N THR A 132 -36.72 -12.29 -26.98
CA THR A 132 -37.81 -12.16 -27.92
C THR A 132 -38.91 -13.04 -27.35
N SER A 133 -39.88 -12.42 -26.69
CA SER A 133 -41.09 -13.08 -26.27
C SER A 133 -41.75 -13.50 -27.56
N GLU A 134 -41.58 -14.76 -27.95
CA GLU A 134 -42.66 -15.48 -28.58
C GLU A 134 -43.84 -15.34 -27.62
N GLU A 135 -44.65 -14.33 -27.93
CA GLU A 135 -46.08 -14.18 -27.67
C GLU A 135 -46.63 -15.30 -26.77
N PHE A 136 -46.41 -15.15 -25.46
CA PHE A 136 -47.11 -15.95 -24.47
C PHE A 136 -48.46 -15.25 -24.24
N ASP A 137 -49.40 -15.52 -25.14
CA ASP A 137 -50.79 -15.15 -25.01
C ASP A 137 -51.36 -15.80 -23.75
N GLY A 138 -51.32 -15.09 -22.61
CA GLY A 138 -52.12 -15.50 -21.45
C GLY A 138 -51.69 -15.10 -20.04
N GLU A 139 -50.52 -14.48 -19.81
CA GLU A 139 -50.15 -14.14 -18.42
C GLU A 139 -50.52 -12.69 -18.02
N PRO A 140 -51.15 -12.52 -16.84
CA PRO A 140 -51.61 -11.22 -16.37
C PRO A 140 -50.42 -10.30 -16.10
N THR A 141 -50.30 -9.24 -16.90
CA THR A 141 -49.34 -8.17 -16.65
C THR A 141 -49.72 -7.38 -15.40
N TRP A 142 -48.75 -6.74 -14.75
CA TRP A 142 -48.98 -5.85 -13.61
C TRP A 142 -50.03 -4.76 -13.90
N GLY A 143 -50.18 -4.34 -15.15
CA GLY A 143 -51.23 -3.40 -15.56
C GLY A 143 -52.65 -3.98 -15.42
N SER A 144 -52.82 -5.28 -15.67
CA SER A 144 -54.11 -5.97 -15.54
C SER A 144 -54.55 -6.12 -14.08
N THR A 145 -53.61 -6.35 -13.16
CA THR A 145 -53.90 -6.46 -11.72
C THR A 145 -54.33 -5.13 -11.11
N PHE A 146 -53.75 -3.99 -11.53
CA PHE A 146 -54.21 -2.68 -11.05
C PHE A 146 -55.53 -2.23 -11.70
N ALA A 147 -55.77 -2.59 -12.97
CA ALA A 147 -57.03 -2.30 -13.64
C ALA A 147 -58.22 -3.03 -12.98
N GLN A 148 -58.03 -4.27 -12.56
CA GLN A 148 -59.05 -5.08 -11.89
C GLN A 148 -59.47 -4.50 -10.53
N HIS A 149 -58.55 -3.83 -9.82
CA HIS A 149 -58.86 -3.15 -8.56
C HIS A 149 -59.55 -1.79 -8.74
N ALA A 150 -59.34 -1.12 -9.88
CA ALA A 150 -59.99 0.15 -10.20
C ALA A 150 -61.46 -0.02 -10.64
N SER A 151 -61.81 -1.16 -11.26
CA SER A 151 -63.19 -1.45 -11.69
C SER A 151 -64.11 -1.99 -10.59
N GLY A 152 -63.58 -2.34 -9.42
CA GLY A 152 -64.34 -2.97 -8.32
C GLY A 152 -65.04 -2.02 -7.34
N GLN A 153 -64.87 -0.70 -7.47
CA GLN A 153 -65.37 0.29 -6.50
C GLN A 153 -66.54 1.12 -7.04
N ARG A 154 -67.59 0.49 -7.57
CA ARG A 154 -68.95 1.07 -7.66
C ARG A 154 -69.97 -0.07 -7.62
N GLY A 155 -70.61 -0.22 -6.46
CA GLY A 155 -71.70 -1.14 -6.19
C GLY A 155 -72.09 -1.02 -4.74
#